data_AF-A0AAC8V6U7-F1
#
_entry.id   AF-A0AAC8V6U7-F1
#
_cell.length_a   1.000
_cell.length_b   1.000
_cell.length_c   1.000
_cell.angle_alpha   90.00
_cell.angle_beta   90.00
_cell.angle_gamma   90.00
#
_symmetry.space_group_name_H-M   'P 1'
#
loop_
_entity.id
_entity.type
_entity.pdbx_description
1 polymer ?
#
loop_
_entity_poly.entity_id
_entity_poly.type
_entity_poly.pdbx_seq_one_letter_code
_entity_poly.pdbx_strand_id
1 'polypeptide(L)'
;MTFAVKTWAQRLLMPVMALFFVMQLSGCGDSDKEQQKAFIDYLQNTVMRGSVTIPTLSEAQKQQLGHYAGDYAILVTFSQNFNRAMEASMTPLFSTLQQIRTPQEYLTQRDRLQQELGALNMLGQQIQSAKAQADGAYATLKQPEEVKAVFDKAFTKIVTGPSNAVMPMIPQAAGVAQTLVQVGDFLQNLGPQARFDNQGVQLQTQAQVDQYNQLMRDLSVKYQALMAAQQQNAGLLQN
;
A
#
# COMPACT_ATOMS: atom_id res chain seq x y z
N MET A 1 35.95 45.53 61.87
CA MET A 1 37.32 45.56 61.30
C MET A 1 37.22 44.83 59.96
N THR A 2 37.14 45.59 58.85
CA THR A 2 38.15 45.60 57.75
C THR A 2 38.35 44.21 57.14
N PHE A 3 38.16 43.94 55.84
CA PHE A 3 38.83 44.52 54.67
C PHE A 3 37.97 44.25 53.42
N ALA A 4 37.63 45.24 52.61
CA ALA A 4 38.44 45.83 51.53
C ALA A 4 38.58 44.92 50.30
N VAL A 5 37.89 45.38 49.25
CA VAL A 5 37.95 45.00 47.83
C VAL A 5 39.39 44.74 47.38
N LYS A 6 39.63 43.62 46.69
CA LYS A 6 40.81 43.47 45.82
C LYS A 6 40.43 42.88 44.47
N THR A 7 40.16 43.81 43.57
CA THR A 7 40.11 43.72 42.11
C THR A 7 41.36 43.02 41.56
N TRP A 8 41.35 41.68 41.47
CA TRP A 8 42.42 40.96 40.78
C TRP A 8 42.00 39.63 40.10
N ALA A 9 40.78 39.13 40.34
CA ALA A 9 40.33 37.87 39.74
C ALA A 9 39.51 38.03 38.43
N GLN A 10 39.21 39.27 38.02
CA GLN A 10 38.31 39.55 36.87
C GLN A 10 39.04 39.86 35.55
N ARG A 11 40.38 39.89 35.53
CA ARG A 11 41.18 40.20 34.33
C ARG A 11 41.90 38.99 33.71
N LEU A 12 41.72 37.79 34.26
CA LEU A 12 42.31 36.54 33.76
C LEU A 12 41.28 35.55 33.17
N LEU A 13 39.99 35.93 33.17
CA LEU A 13 38.87 35.16 32.60
C LEU A 13 38.37 35.75 31.27
N MET A 14 39.24 36.35 30.46
CA MET A 14 38.91 36.94 29.16
C MET A 14 40.07 36.81 28.14
N PRO A 15 40.67 35.61 27.98
CA PRO A 15 40.93 35.18 26.60
C PRO A 15 40.70 33.69 26.30
N VAL A 16 40.24 32.87 27.26
CA VAL A 16 39.98 31.43 27.00
C VAL A 16 38.67 31.21 26.20
N MET A 17 37.78 32.20 26.17
CA MET A 17 36.55 32.22 25.34
C MET A 17 36.80 32.84 23.95
N ALA A 18 37.93 32.54 23.29
CA ALA A 18 38.18 33.04 21.93
C ALA A 18 38.90 32.04 20.99
N LEU A 19 39.22 30.83 21.45
CA LEU A 19 40.08 29.89 20.70
C LEU A 19 39.50 28.49 20.49
N PHE A 20 38.21 28.28 20.72
CA PHE A 20 37.52 27.01 20.38
C PHE A 20 36.22 27.20 19.58
N PHE A 21 36.05 28.35 18.93
CA PHE A 21 34.94 28.59 17.98
C PHE A 21 35.37 28.46 16.50
N VAL A 22 36.50 27.80 16.22
CA VAL A 22 37.07 27.70 14.85
C VAL A 22 36.99 26.29 14.24
N MET A 23 36.29 25.34 14.87
CA MET A 23 35.92 24.06 14.23
C MET A 23 34.42 23.94 13.94
N GLN A 24 33.81 25.03 13.47
CA GLN A 24 32.51 25.00 12.79
C GLN A 24 32.62 25.72 11.43
N LEU A 25 33.79 25.59 10.76
CA LEU A 25 33.82 25.66 9.30
C LEU A 25 33.19 24.37 8.79
N SER A 26 31.88 24.26 8.96
CA SER A 26 31.05 23.27 8.27
C SER A 26 31.23 23.55 6.79
N GLY A 27 32.04 22.74 6.13
CA GLY A 27 32.16 22.76 4.70
C GLY A 27 30.76 22.59 4.10
N CYS A 28 30.27 23.61 3.42
CA CYS A 28 28.99 23.59 2.69
C CYS A 28 29.04 22.65 1.46
N GLY A 29 29.97 21.68 1.44
CA GLY A 29 30.15 20.69 0.39
C GLY A 29 30.30 19.25 0.90
N ASP A 30 30.35 19.02 2.23
CA ASP A 30 30.40 17.66 2.80
C ASP A 30 28.99 17.16 3.19
N SER A 31 28.10 18.10 3.59
CA SER A 31 26.72 17.78 3.97
C SER A 31 25.90 17.15 2.84
N ASP A 32 26.13 17.54 1.58
CA ASP A 32 25.38 17.00 0.45
C ASP A 32 25.76 15.55 0.16
N LYS A 33 27.05 15.22 0.25
CA LYS A 33 27.53 13.83 0.11
C LYS A 33 27.12 12.97 1.29
N GLU A 34 27.14 13.54 2.50
CA GLU A 34 26.65 12.87 3.71
C GLU A 34 25.14 12.58 3.61
N GLN A 35 24.33 13.54 3.15
CA GLN A 35 22.90 13.37 2.89
C GLN A 35 22.62 12.32 1.80
N GLN A 36 23.38 12.34 0.71
CA GLN A 36 23.31 11.33 -0.36
C GLN A 36 23.54 9.93 0.20
N LYS A 37 24.64 9.75 0.95
CA LYS A 37 24.99 8.49 1.59
C LYS A 37 23.90 8.05 2.57
N ALA A 38 23.45 8.94 3.46
CA ALA A 38 22.41 8.65 4.42
C ALA A 38 21.10 8.21 3.74
N PHE A 39 20.74 8.85 2.63
CA PHE A 39 19.54 8.51 1.87
C PHE A 39 19.65 7.16 1.17
N ILE A 40 20.79 6.89 0.51
CA ILE A 40 21.06 5.58 -0.10
C ILE A 40 21.00 4.48 0.96
N ASP A 41 21.70 4.67 2.09
CA ASP A 41 21.72 3.70 3.19
C ASP A 41 20.31 3.49 3.77
N TYR A 42 19.52 4.56 3.89
CA TYR A 42 18.14 4.47 4.36
C TYR A 42 17.25 3.69 3.40
N LEU A 43 17.29 3.97 2.10
CA LEU A 43 16.51 3.24 1.10
C LEU A 43 16.89 1.76 1.07
N GLN A 44 18.18 1.45 1.10
CA GLN A 44 18.65 0.06 1.06
C GLN A 44 18.28 -0.73 2.32
N ASN A 45 18.35 -0.11 3.50
CA ASN A 45 18.09 -0.81 4.76
C ASN A 45 16.61 -0.85 5.14
N THR A 46 15.82 0.14 4.70
CA THR A 46 14.41 0.28 5.07
C THR A 46 13.48 -0.16 3.95
N VAL A 47 13.63 0.44 2.76
CA VAL A 47 12.70 0.21 1.64
C VAL A 47 13.00 -1.11 0.94
N MET A 48 14.26 -1.37 0.61
CA MET A 48 14.62 -2.57 -0.16
C MET A 48 14.45 -3.86 0.65
N ARG A 49 14.64 -3.80 1.97
CA ARG A 49 14.41 -4.94 2.90
C ARG A 49 12.97 -5.04 3.40
N GLY A 50 12.22 -3.95 3.32
CA GLY A 50 10.85 -3.86 3.79
C GLY A 50 9.81 -4.42 2.80
N SER A 51 8.55 -4.34 3.22
CA SER A 51 7.39 -4.63 2.38
C SER A 51 6.95 -3.37 1.60
N VAL A 52 5.86 -3.49 0.84
CA VAL A 52 5.24 -2.36 0.12
C VAL A 52 4.78 -1.24 1.06
N THR A 53 4.54 -1.56 2.34
CA THR A 53 4.25 -0.57 3.39
C THR A 53 5.55 -0.05 3.96
N ILE A 54 5.83 1.22 3.70
CA ILE A 54 7.06 1.88 4.17
C ILE A 54 6.78 2.91 5.26
N PRO A 55 7.69 3.07 6.24
CA PRO A 55 7.50 4.00 7.35
C PRO A 55 7.64 5.47 6.92
N THR A 56 6.99 6.36 7.66
CA THR A 56 7.23 7.81 7.54
C THR A 56 8.55 8.20 8.21
N LEU A 57 9.16 9.29 7.75
CA LEU A 57 10.38 9.82 8.37
C LEU A 57 10.07 10.56 9.67
N SER A 58 10.84 10.30 10.73
CA SER A 58 10.89 11.14 11.91
C SER A 58 11.54 12.49 11.61
N GLU A 59 11.37 13.49 12.47
CA GLU A 59 12.00 14.81 12.28
C GLU A 59 13.54 14.73 12.24
N ALA A 60 14.14 13.87 13.07
CA ALA A 60 15.58 13.63 13.05
C ALA A 60 16.03 13.03 11.70
N GLN A 61 15.26 12.09 11.14
CA GLN A 61 15.55 11.50 9.84
C GLN A 61 15.39 12.51 8.70
N LYS A 62 14.36 13.38 8.75
CA LYS A 62 14.20 14.46 7.76
C LYS A 62 15.39 15.42 7.78
N GLN A 63 15.87 15.79 8.96
CA GLN A 63 17.06 16.64 9.11
C GLN A 63 18.31 15.95 8.53
N GLN A 64 18.51 14.66 8.82
CA GLN A 64 19.64 13.88 8.32
C GLN A 64 19.62 13.69 6.80
N LEU A 65 18.43 13.49 6.22
CA LEU A 65 18.25 13.26 4.78
C LEU A 65 18.24 14.56 3.96
N GLY A 66 17.99 15.70 4.61
CA GLY A 66 17.90 17.00 3.97
C GLY A 66 16.86 17.01 2.83
N HIS A 67 17.28 17.46 1.65
CA HIS A 67 16.37 17.61 0.51
C HIS A 67 15.80 16.27 0.00
N TYR A 68 16.51 15.15 0.21
CA TYR A 68 16.03 13.80 -0.17
C TYR A 68 14.80 13.33 0.63
N ALA A 69 14.48 14.00 1.75
CA ALA A 69 13.23 13.73 2.46
C ALA A 69 12.00 13.99 1.55
N GLY A 70 12.08 14.94 0.62
CA GLY A 70 11.06 15.20 -0.38
C GLY A 70 10.93 14.08 -1.41
N ASP A 71 12.06 13.56 -1.89
CA ASP A 71 12.09 12.43 -2.83
C ASP A 71 11.48 11.18 -2.20
N TYR A 72 11.83 10.90 -0.94
CA TYR A 72 11.25 9.80 -0.17
C TYR A 72 9.74 9.93 0.03
N ALA A 73 9.24 11.17 0.22
CA ALA A 73 7.81 11.41 0.41
C ALA A 73 6.97 10.92 -0.78
N ILE A 74 7.51 10.89 -2.00
CA ILE A 74 6.83 10.33 -3.18
C ILE A 74 6.46 8.85 -2.95
N LEU A 75 7.42 8.06 -2.45
CA LEU A 75 7.21 6.64 -2.16
C LEU A 75 6.18 6.47 -1.03
N VAL A 76 6.30 7.28 0.03
CA VAL A 76 5.42 7.20 1.20
C VAL A 76 3.98 7.54 0.84
N THR A 77 3.77 8.63 0.09
CA THR A 77 2.44 9.04 -0.35
C THR A 77 1.79 7.98 -1.23
N PHE A 78 2.53 7.39 -2.18
CA PHE A 78 2.01 6.27 -2.96
C PHE A 78 1.63 5.08 -2.06
N SER A 79 2.55 4.62 -1.21
CA SER A 79 2.35 3.47 -0.33
C SER A 79 1.10 3.65 0.55
N GLN A 80 0.91 4.83 1.14
CA GLN A 80 -0.27 5.14 1.95
C GLN A 80 -1.57 5.15 1.14
N ASN A 81 -1.57 5.78 -0.03
CA ASN A 81 -2.75 5.85 -0.90
C ASN A 81 -3.14 4.46 -1.42
N PHE A 82 -2.15 3.69 -1.87
CA PHE A 82 -2.31 2.32 -2.32
C PHE A 82 -2.90 1.44 -1.21
N ASN A 83 -2.30 1.44 -0.02
CA ASN A 83 -2.77 0.64 1.10
C ASN A 83 -4.19 1.00 1.53
N ARG A 84 -4.52 2.30 1.59
CA ARG A 84 -5.88 2.76 1.92
C ARG A 84 -6.89 2.29 0.89
N ALA A 85 -6.57 2.38 -0.40
CA ALA A 85 -7.45 1.91 -1.47
C ALA A 85 -7.69 0.39 -1.38
N MET A 86 -6.62 -0.37 -1.15
CA MET A 86 -6.68 -1.83 -0.96
C MET A 86 -7.50 -2.22 0.27
N GLU A 87 -7.30 -1.54 1.40
CA GLU A 87 -8.04 -1.79 2.63
C GLU A 87 -9.53 -1.46 2.49
N ALA A 88 -9.88 -0.41 1.75
CA ALA A 88 -11.27 -0.03 1.52
C ALA A 88 -12.01 -0.96 0.56
N SER A 89 -11.29 -1.67 -0.32
CA SER A 89 -11.90 -2.38 -1.46
C SER A 89 -11.70 -3.90 -1.42
N MET A 90 -10.47 -4.37 -1.21
CA MET A 90 -10.15 -5.79 -1.24
C MET A 90 -10.40 -6.47 0.11
N THR A 91 -10.06 -5.84 1.23
CA THR A 91 -10.25 -6.44 2.57
C THR A 91 -11.73 -6.80 2.85
N PRO A 92 -12.71 -5.92 2.60
CA PRO A 92 -14.11 -6.24 2.84
C PRO A 92 -14.58 -7.38 1.95
N LEU A 93 -14.18 -7.37 0.67
CA LEU A 93 -14.48 -8.44 -0.28
C LEU A 93 -13.98 -9.79 0.25
N PHE A 94 -12.69 -9.90 0.59
CA PHE A 94 -12.13 -11.16 1.08
C PHE A 94 -12.84 -11.64 2.36
N SER A 95 -13.21 -10.72 3.25
CA SER A 95 -13.99 -11.05 4.44
C SER A 95 -15.36 -11.62 4.06
N THR A 96 -16.06 -11.02 3.09
CA THR A 96 -17.36 -11.49 2.60
C THR A 96 -17.25 -12.86 1.94
N LEU A 97 -16.25 -13.08 1.08
CA LEU A 97 -16.02 -14.37 0.43
C LEU A 97 -15.79 -15.49 1.46
N GLN A 98 -15.07 -15.22 2.55
CA GLN A 98 -14.84 -16.20 3.64
C GLN A 98 -16.08 -16.49 4.50
N GLN A 99 -17.04 -15.58 4.51
CA GLN A 99 -18.33 -15.74 5.19
C GLN A 99 -19.31 -16.58 4.38
N ILE A 100 -19.09 -16.76 3.07
CA ILE A 100 -19.97 -17.56 2.23
C ILE A 100 -19.49 -19.02 2.24
N ARG A 101 -20.19 -19.84 3.01
CA ARG A 101 -19.94 -21.27 3.26
C ARG A 101 -21.16 -22.13 2.97
N THR A 102 -22.37 -21.56 3.08
CA THR A 102 -23.63 -22.25 2.77
C THR A 102 -24.40 -21.53 1.68
N PRO A 103 -25.34 -22.23 1.01
CA PRO A 103 -26.14 -21.57 -0.01
C PRO A 103 -27.07 -20.47 0.50
N GLN A 104 -27.45 -20.49 1.79
CA GLN A 104 -28.21 -19.38 2.37
C GLN A 104 -27.40 -18.09 2.40
N GLU A 105 -26.08 -18.18 2.57
CA GLU A 105 -25.21 -17.00 2.68
C GLU A 105 -25.05 -16.25 1.35
N TYR A 106 -25.29 -16.89 0.21
CA TYR A 106 -25.37 -16.18 -1.08
C TYR A 106 -26.47 -15.11 -1.06
N LEU A 107 -27.60 -15.38 -0.40
CA LEU A 107 -28.69 -14.41 -0.26
C LEU A 107 -28.33 -13.30 0.72
N THR A 108 -27.80 -13.66 1.89
CA THR A 108 -27.52 -12.68 2.95
C THR A 108 -26.38 -11.74 2.63
N GLN A 109 -25.42 -12.19 1.80
CA GLN A 109 -24.25 -11.39 1.42
C GLN A 109 -24.42 -10.67 0.08
N ARG A 110 -25.50 -10.93 -0.68
CA ARG A 110 -25.74 -10.37 -2.01
C ARG A 110 -25.57 -8.85 -2.06
N ASP A 111 -26.27 -8.11 -1.20
CA ASP A 111 -26.27 -6.65 -1.22
C ASP A 111 -24.91 -6.08 -0.84
N ARG A 112 -24.21 -6.75 0.07
CA ARG A 112 -22.84 -6.42 0.45
C ARG A 112 -21.87 -6.62 -0.72
N LEU A 113 -21.98 -7.74 -1.44
CA LEU A 113 -21.18 -8.00 -2.63
C LEU A 113 -21.44 -6.96 -3.75
N GLN A 114 -22.67 -6.47 -3.90
CA GLN A 114 -22.98 -5.39 -4.85
C GLN A 114 -22.27 -4.08 -4.46
N GLN A 115 -22.22 -3.74 -3.17
CA GLN A 115 -21.46 -2.58 -2.69
C GLN A 115 -19.95 -2.76 -2.91
N GLU A 116 -19.42 -3.95 -2.62
CA GLU A 116 -18.01 -4.29 -2.79
C GLU A 116 -17.57 -4.28 -4.27
N LEU A 117 -18.46 -4.67 -5.21
CA LEU A 117 -18.24 -4.49 -6.64
C LEU A 117 -18.04 -3.01 -7.01
N GLY A 118 -18.82 -2.11 -6.41
CA GLY A 118 -18.64 -0.66 -6.57
C GLY A 118 -17.26 -0.21 -6.07
N ALA A 119 -16.83 -0.69 -4.90
CA ALA A 119 -15.53 -0.38 -4.32
C ALA A 119 -14.37 -0.90 -5.19
N LEU A 120 -14.47 -2.12 -5.74
CA LEU A 120 -13.46 -2.69 -6.65
C LEU A 120 -13.29 -1.87 -7.94
N ASN A 121 -14.38 -1.33 -8.49
CA ASN A 121 -14.29 -0.44 -9.65
C ASN A 121 -13.51 0.85 -9.32
N MET A 122 -13.72 1.38 -8.12
CA MET A 122 -12.98 2.55 -7.62
C MET A 122 -11.51 2.23 -7.33
N LEU A 123 -11.20 1.02 -6.85
CA LEU A 123 -9.84 0.58 -6.54
C LEU A 123 -8.90 0.76 -7.74
N GLY A 124 -9.31 0.30 -8.92
CA GLY A 124 -8.50 0.40 -10.14
C GLY A 124 -8.18 1.85 -10.50
N GLN A 125 -9.18 2.74 -10.38
CA GLN A 125 -8.99 4.17 -10.63
C GLN A 125 -8.07 4.82 -9.58
N GLN A 126 -8.23 4.47 -8.31
CA GLN A 126 -7.43 5.01 -7.21
C GLN A 126 -5.96 4.60 -7.35
N ILE A 127 -5.67 3.34 -7.66
CA ILE A 127 -4.30 2.86 -7.89
C ILE A 127 -3.69 3.57 -9.10
N GLN A 128 -4.42 3.66 -10.22
CA GLN A 128 -3.92 4.31 -11.43
C GLN A 128 -3.62 5.80 -11.20
N SER A 129 -4.49 6.51 -10.47
CA SER A 129 -4.29 7.91 -10.10
C SER A 129 -3.07 8.10 -9.19
N ALA A 130 -2.96 7.28 -8.14
CA ALA A 130 -1.81 7.32 -7.24
C ALA A 130 -0.49 7.03 -7.97
N LYS A 131 -0.49 6.06 -8.89
CA LYS A 131 0.66 5.75 -9.73
C LYS A 131 1.02 6.93 -10.64
N ALA A 132 0.05 7.51 -11.34
CA ALA A 132 0.30 8.65 -12.22
C ALA A 132 0.88 9.86 -11.45
N GLN A 133 0.39 10.11 -10.23
CA GLN A 133 0.94 11.14 -9.34
C GLN A 133 2.40 10.85 -8.97
N ALA A 134 2.71 9.61 -8.59
CA ALA A 134 4.06 9.20 -8.24
C ALA A 134 5.02 9.27 -9.45
N ASP A 135 4.58 8.80 -10.62
CA ASP A 135 5.35 8.85 -11.87
C ASP A 135 5.65 10.31 -12.27
N GLY A 136 4.65 11.19 -12.17
CA GLY A 136 4.81 12.62 -12.44
C GLY A 136 5.79 13.30 -11.49
N ALA A 137 5.71 13.00 -10.18
CA ALA A 137 6.65 13.53 -9.20
C ALA A 137 8.07 13.01 -9.46
N TYR A 138 8.22 11.70 -9.70
CA TYR A 138 9.49 11.05 -10.00
C TYR A 138 10.17 11.64 -11.24
N ALA A 139 9.41 11.95 -12.30
CA ALA A 139 9.95 12.53 -13.54
C ALA A 139 10.57 13.93 -13.36
N THR A 140 10.24 14.63 -12.27
CA THR A 140 10.77 15.98 -11.97
C THR A 140 12.01 15.96 -11.06
N LEU A 141 12.36 14.79 -10.51
CA LEU A 141 13.51 14.65 -9.61
C LEU A 141 14.83 14.91 -10.33
N LYS A 142 15.73 15.62 -9.65
CA LYS A 142 17.09 15.92 -10.13
C LYS A 142 18.10 15.33 -9.15
N GLN A 143 18.30 14.02 -9.27
CA GLN A 143 19.19 13.25 -8.38
C GLN A 143 20.55 13.01 -9.03
N PRO A 144 21.64 12.97 -8.24
CA PRO A 144 22.92 12.38 -8.66
C PRO A 144 22.74 10.92 -9.09
N GLU A 145 23.61 10.45 -10.00
CA GLU A 145 23.50 9.11 -10.61
C GLU A 145 23.44 7.97 -9.58
N GLU A 146 24.25 8.07 -8.52
CA GLU A 146 24.29 7.06 -7.45
C GLU A 146 23.01 6.99 -6.62
N VAL A 147 22.39 8.15 -6.31
CA VAL A 147 21.11 8.21 -5.61
C VAL A 147 20.01 7.70 -6.54
N LYS A 148 20.01 8.16 -7.79
CA LYS A 148 19.04 7.77 -8.80
C LYS A 148 19.01 6.25 -8.96
N ALA A 149 20.16 5.60 -9.08
CA ALA A 149 20.23 4.15 -9.26
C ALA A 149 19.54 3.35 -8.13
N VAL A 150 19.62 3.85 -6.88
CA VAL A 150 18.98 3.21 -5.72
C VAL A 150 17.51 3.61 -5.62
N PHE A 151 17.19 4.87 -5.89
CA PHE A 151 15.81 5.36 -5.90
C PHE A 151 14.97 4.67 -6.99
N ASP A 152 15.52 4.44 -8.17
CA ASP A 152 14.82 3.75 -9.28
C ASP A 152 14.38 2.34 -8.88
N LYS A 153 15.23 1.63 -8.11
CA LYS A 153 14.89 0.31 -7.55
C LYS A 153 13.80 0.41 -6.50
N ALA A 154 13.91 1.39 -5.58
CA ALA A 154 12.89 1.65 -4.56
C ALA A 154 11.54 2.03 -5.19
N PHE A 155 11.54 2.87 -6.21
CA PHE A 155 10.35 3.29 -6.96
C PHE A 155 9.72 2.11 -7.70
N THR A 156 10.54 1.26 -8.32
CA THR A 156 10.06 0.03 -8.96
C THR A 156 9.37 -0.88 -7.93
N LYS A 157 10.00 -1.11 -6.78
CA LYS A 157 9.49 -1.96 -5.70
C LYS A 157 8.21 -1.42 -5.06
N ILE A 158 8.15 -0.13 -4.78
CA ILE A 158 7.05 0.47 -4.01
C ILE A 158 5.90 0.93 -4.88
N VAL A 159 6.17 1.44 -6.09
CA VAL A 159 5.15 2.06 -6.96
C VAL A 159 4.76 1.15 -8.12
N THR A 160 5.75 0.75 -8.92
CA THR A 160 5.49 0.08 -10.20
C THR A 160 5.05 -1.37 -10.01
N GLY A 161 5.78 -2.13 -9.20
CA GLY A 161 5.49 -3.54 -8.91
C GLY A 161 4.08 -3.77 -8.35
N PRO A 162 3.70 -3.12 -7.24
CA PRO A 162 2.39 -3.31 -6.62
C PRO A 162 1.23 -2.90 -7.52
N SER A 163 1.37 -1.80 -8.27
CA SER A 163 0.36 -1.39 -9.25
C SER A 163 0.16 -2.45 -10.33
N ASN A 164 1.25 -2.95 -10.91
CA ASN A 164 1.20 -3.98 -11.96
C ASN A 164 0.67 -5.33 -11.44
N ALA A 165 0.95 -5.65 -10.18
CA ALA A 165 0.50 -6.88 -9.54
C ALA A 165 -1.02 -6.86 -9.24
N VAL A 166 -1.56 -5.74 -8.79
CA VAL A 166 -2.96 -5.66 -8.37
C VAL A 166 -3.92 -5.41 -9.54
N MET A 167 -3.53 -4.60 -10.52
CA MET A 167 -4.44 -4.22 -11.62
C MET A 167 -5.11 -5.40 -12.34
N PRO A 168 -4.41 -6.52 -12.65
CA PRO A 168 -5.04 -7.69 -13.26
C PRO A 168 -5.95 -8.48 -12.30
N MET A 169 -5.75 -8.36 -10.98
CA MET A 169 -6.54 -9.08 -9.97
C MET A 169 -7.93 -8.46 -9.78
N ILE A 170 -8.06 -7.14 -9.97
CA ILE A 170 -9.33 -6.41 -9.80
C ILE A 170 -10.46 -7.00 -10.65
N PRO A 171 -10.33 -7.18 -11.98
CA PRO A 171 -11.41 -7.75 -12.78
C PRO A 171 -11.70 -9.22 -12.43
N GLN A 172 -10.72 -9.99 -11.94
CA GLN A 172 -10.93 -11.37 -11.49
C GLN A 172 -11.75 -11.40 -10.20
N ALA A 173 -11.40 -10.55 -9.24
CA ALA A 173 -12.12 -10.40 -7.98
C ALA A 173 -13.56 -9.90 -8.22
N ALA A 174 -13.72 -8.92 -9.12
CA ALA A 174 -15.04 -8.45 -9.54
C ALA A 174 -15.84 -9.57 -10.23
N GLY A 175 -15.18 -10.39 -11.05
CA GLY A 175 -15.80 -11.54 -11.70
C GLY A 175 -16.40 -12.52 -10.70
N VAL A 176 -15.68 -12.85 -9.62
CA VAL A 176 -16.16 -13.72 -8.54
C VAL A 176 -17.36 -13.09 -7.81
N ALA A 177 -17.21 -11.84 -7.37
CA ALA A 177 -18.27 -11.13 -6.65
C ALA A 177 -19.55 -11.02 -7.49
N GLN A 178 -19.42 -10.72 -8.78
CA GLN A 178 -20.55 -10.63 -9.71
C GLN A 178 -21.29 -11.96 -9.85
N THR A 179 -20.57 -13.08 -9.97
CA THR A 179 -21.23 -14.40 -10.06
C THR A 179 -21.90 -14.79 -8.75
N LEU A 180 -21.32 -14.44 -7.60
CA LEU A 180 -21.99 -14.64 -6.31
C LEU A 180 -23.27 -13.81 -6.19
N VAL A 181 -23.26 -12.57 -6.68
CA VAL A 181 -24.49 -11.75 -6.76
C VAL A 181 -25.52 -12.42 -7.67
N GLN A 182 -25.12 -12.96 -8.83
CA GLN A 182 -26.02 -13.69 -9.73
C GLN A 182 -26.62 -14.94 -9.09
N VAL A 183 -25.84 -15.68 -8.28
CA VAL A 183 -26.36 -16.81 -7.50
C VAL A 183 -27.38 -16.32 -6.46
N GLY A 184 -27.07 -15.23 -5.75
CA GLY A 184 -28.01 -14.59 -4.82
C GLY A 184 -29.29 -14.14 -5.51
N ASP A 185 -29.21 -13.47 -6.66
CA ASP A 185 -30.35 -13.04 -7.48
C ASP A 185 -31.22 -14.23 -7.91
N PHE A 186 -30.58 -15.30 -8.39
CA PHE A 186 -31.28 -16.51 -8.80
C PHE A 186 -32.07 -17.12 -7.65
N LEU A 187 -31.42 -17.32 -6.49
CA LEU A 187 -32.06 -17.86 -5.29
C LEU A 187 -33.15 -16.94 -4.75
N GLN A 188 -32.97 -15.62 -4.82
CA GLN A 188 -33.95 -14.64 -4.38
C GLN A 188 -35.20 -14.68 -5.26
N ASN A 189 -35.02 -14.79 -6.58
CA ASN A 189 -36.12 -14.87 -7.54
C ASN A 189 -36.94 -16.17 -7.40
N LEU A 190 -36.34 -17.26 -6.92
CA LEU A 190 -37.07 -18.47 -6.58
C LEU A 190 -37.92 -18.33 -5.31
N GLY A 191 -37.50 -17.45 -4.39
CA GLY A 191 -38.21 -17.17 -3.15
C GLY A 191 -38.49 -18.46 -2.36
N PRO A 192 -39.74 -18.72 -1.93
CA PRO A 192 -40.11 -19.93 -1.17
C PRO A 192 -39.88 -21.26 -1.91
N GLN A 193 -39.64 -21.22 -3.22
CA GLN A 193 -39.39 -22.43 -4.00
C GLN A 193 -37.99 -23.00 -3.79
N ALA A 194 -37.02 -22.16 -3.42
CA ALA A 194 -35.69 -22.59 -3.01
C ALA A 194 -35.75 -23.04 -1.55
N ARG A 195 -35.73 -24.36 -1.32
CA ARG A 195 -35.61 -24.89 0.04
C ARG A 195 -34.15 -25.15 0.34
N PHE A 196 -33.69 -24.66 1.47
CA PHE A 196 -32.31 -24.84 1.90
C PHE A 196 -32.26 -25.93 2.96
N ASP A 197 -31.38 -26.91 2.76
CA ASP A 197 -31.03 -27.89 3.79
C ASP A 197 -29.56 -27.69 4.22
N ASN A 198 -29.08 -28.51 5.15
CA ASN A 198 -27.72 -28.40 5.67
C ASN A 198 -26.63 -28.74 4.64
N GLN A 199 -26.98 -29.24 3.44
CA GLN A 199 -26.03 -29.69 2.43
C GLN A 199 -26.21 -29.03 1.05
N GLY A 200 -27.29 -28.29 0.80
CA GLY A 200 -27.54 -27.70 -0.51
C GLY A 200 -28.85 -26.91 -0.65
N VAL A 201 -29.18 -26.65 -1.92
CA VAL A 201 -30.45 -26.04 -2.33
C VAL A 201 -31.28 -27.09 -3.05
N GLN A 202 -32.51 -27.30 -2.56
CA GLN A 202 -33.51 -28.09 -3.25
C GLN A 202 -34.32 -27.17 -4.17
N LEU A 203 -34.37 -27.56 -5.45
CA LEU A 203 -35.01 -26.82 -6.54
C LEU A 203 -36.15 -27.67 -7.11
N GLN A 204 -37.20 -27.01 -7.61
CA GLN A 204 -38.46 -27.69 -7.98
C GLN A 204 -38.46 -28.26 -9.40
N THR A 205 -37.62 -27.70 -10.29
CA THR A 205 -37.59 -28.09 -11.70
C THR A 205 -36.17 -28.38 -12.18
N GLN A 206 -36.04 -29.23 -13.20
CA GLN A 206 -34.75 -29.54 -13.80
C GLN A 206 -34.08 -28.29 -14.39
N ALA A 207 -34.85 -27.39 -15.00
CA ALA A 207 -34.32 -26.13 -15.55
C ALA A 207 -33.66 -25.25 -14.47
N GLN A 208 -34.25 -25.17 -13.26
CA GLN A 208 -33.65 -24.47 -12.12
C GLN A 208 -32.34 -25.14 -11.69
N VAL A 209 -32.31 -26.47 -11.62
CA VAL A 209 -31.09 -27.24 -11.30
C VAL A 209 -29.99 -26.98 -12.31
N ASP A 210 -30.31 -26.99 -13.61
CA ASP A 210 -29.34 -26.76 -14.68
C ASP A 210 -28.76 -25.34 -14.61
N GLN A 211 -29.61 -24.34 -14.37
CA GLN A 211 -29.18 -22.94 -14.22
C GLN A 211 -28.31 -22.73 -12.98
N TYR A 212 -28.70 -23.27 -11.83
CA TYR A 212 -27.91 -23.20 -10.60
C TYR A 212 -26.54 -23.88 -10.79
N ASN A 213 -26.52 -25.08 -11.36
CA ASN A 213 -25.29 -25.81 -11.64
C ASN A 213 -24.37 -25.04 -12.60
N GLN A 214 -24.93 -24.35 -13.60
CA GLN A 214 -24.15 -23.49 -14.48
C GLN A 214 -23.49 -22.34 -13.71
N LEU A 215 -24.24 -21.63 -12.87
CA LEU A 215 -23.70 -20.55 -12.04
C LEU A 215 -22.58 -21.05 -11.10
N MET A 216 -22.75 -22.24 -10.51
CA MET A 216 -21.73 -22.84 -9.65
C MET A 216 -20.46 -23.24 -10.42
N ARG A 217 -20.59 -23.73 -11.66
CA ARG A 217 -19.43 -24.00 -12.53
C ARG A 217 -18.70 -22.70 -12.89
N ASP A 218 -19.44 -21.68 -13.29
CA ASP A 218 -18.86 -20.37 -13.64
C ASP A 218 -18.15 -19.75 -12.44
N LEU A 219 -18.74 -19.87 -11.24
CA LEU A 219 -18.13 -19.44 -9.99
C LEU A 219 -16.80 -20.16 -9.73
N SER A 220 -16.77 -21.49 -9.91
CA SER A 220 -15.57 -22.30 -9.76
C SER A 220 -14.44 -21.83 -10.71
N VAL A 221 -14.77 -21.62 -11.99
CA VAL A 221 -13.81 -21.11 -12.99
C VAL A 221 -13.29 -19.73 -12.59
N LYS A 222 -14.15 -18.82 -12.14
CA LYS A 222 -13.75 -17.47 -11.71
C LYS A 222 -12.86 -17.49 -10.46
N TYR A 223 -13.14 -18.35 -9.50
CA TYR A 223 -12.25 -18.55 -8.35
C TYR A 223 -10.87 -19.05 -8.79
N GLN A 224 -10.81 -20.02 -9.70
CA GLN A 224 -9.53 -20.51 -10.23
C GLN A 224 -8.75 -19.41 -10.94
N ALA A 225 -9.42 -18.57 -11.75
CA ALA A 225 -8.79 -17.45 -12.43
C ALA A 225 -8.25 -16.39 -11.45
N LEU A 226 -9.00 -16.09 -10.37
CA LEU A 226 -8.53 -15.21 -9.30
C LEU A 226 -7.30 -15.77 -8.58
N MET A 227 -7.30 -17.06 -8.26
CA MET A 227 -6.16 -17.72 -7.60
C MET A 227 -4.93 -17.78 -8.52
N ALA A 228 -5.11 -18.04 -9.81
CA ALA A 228 -4.04 -18.02 -10.80
C ALA A 228 -3.41 -16.62 -10.93
N ALA A 229 -4.25 -15.57 -10.99
CA ALA A 229 -3.78 -14.19 -11.02
C ALA A 229 -3.01 -13.83 -9.74
N GLN A 230 -3.48 -14.27 -8.57
CA GLN A 230 -2.78 -14.09 -7.31
C GLN A 230 -1.41 -14.79 -7.30
N GLN A 231 -1.33 -16.04 -7.75
CA GLN A 231 -0.08 -16.80 -7.79
C GLN A 231 0.94 -16.19 -8.76
N GLN A 232 0.49 -15.78 -9.95
CA GLN A 232 1.34 -15.12 -10.94
C GLN A 232 1.95 -13.83 -10.40
N ASN A 233 1.18 -13.07 -9.62
CA ASN A 233 1.58 -11.77 -9.11
C ASN A 233 2.18 -11.83 -7.70
N ALA A 234 2.15 -12.97 -7.01
CA ALA A 234 2.72 -13.16 -5.69
C ALA A 234 4.23 -12.89 -5.65
N GLY A 235 4.94 -13.17 -6.75
CA GLY A 235 6.36 -12.85 -6.89
C GLY A 235 6.65 -11.35 -7.06
N LEU A 236 5.68 -10.55 -7.50
CA LEU A 236 5.79 -9.10 -7.66
C LEU A 236 5.45 -8.34 -6.36
N LEU A 237 4.70 -8.98 -5.45
CA LEU A 237 4.33 -8.42 -4.15
C LEU A 237 5.34 -8.74 -3.04
N GLN A 238 6.22 -9.73 -3.26
CA GLN A 238 7.24 -10.17 -2.31
C GLN A 238 8.63 -9.56 -2.54
N ASN A 239 8.89 -9.02 -3.74
CA ASN A 239 10.17 -8.40 -4.13
C ASN A 239 10.11 -6.88 -3.98
#